data_AF-A0A9D4PRK0-F1
#
_entry.id   AF-A0A9D4PRK0-F1
#
_cell.length_a   1.000
_cell.length_b   1.000
_cell.length_c   1.000
_cell.angle_alpha   90.00
_cell.angle_beta   90.00
_cell.angle_gamma   90.00
#
_symmetry.space_group_name_H-M   'P 1'
#
loop_
_entity.id
_entity.type
_entity.pdbx_description
1 polymer ?
#
loop_
_entity_poly.entity_id
_entity_poly.type
_entity_poly.pdbx_seq_one_letter_code
_entity_poly.pdbx_strand_id
1 'polypeptide(L)'
;MDRVAHSRCSFESGGEDVWWLPEDEEQKPVAAPLLSETGDALVRVVGAIEITKLTVPRVVESGRQGPFELDCQYRCNESDSKLVVKWFFNGETQPFYQWIAELEDPVVTDRYVDVIDMDRSHAPGGAEACNMHTWHLRLVKPTIDMSGKYRCEVLTLANQDSAEASMMVFAPPSTFHFNYTKSSSERATLFCEVDGAFPMPHLKMYRLLPDTDDDKAELVNVQLTTERRDGLYRAAMTSEVLDASLPQDEETVFLCSYTFKEIKYHRFQRLVYVPGE
;
A
#
# COMPACT_ATOMS: atom_id res chain seq x y z
N MET A 1 -79.19 -4.74 -36.80
CA MET A 1 -79.08 -5.64 -35.64
C MET A 1 -78.72 -4.82 -34.41
N ASP A 2 -79.65 -4.83 -33.45
CA ASP A 2 -79.61 -4.45 -32.02
C ASP A 2 -78.30 -4.79 -31.26
N ARG A 3 -77.96 -4.31 -30.05
CA ARG A 3 -78.50 -3.40 -29.02
C ARG A 3 -77.38 -3.15 -27.96
N VAL A 4 -77.59 -2.09 -27.19
CA VAL A 4 -76.90 -1.58 -25.98
C VAL A 4 -76.97 -2.54 -24.76
N ALA A 5 -75.97 -2.52 -23.84
CA ALA A 5 -76.12 -2.21 -22.39
C ALA A 5 -74.94 -2.63 -21.45
N HIS A 6 -74.78 -1.80 -20.40
CA HIS A 6 -73.86 -1.69 -19.26
C HIS A 6 -73.65 -2.89 -18.31
N SER A 7 -72.53 -2.91 -17.53
CA SER A 7 -72.48 -2.38 -16.13
C SER A 7 -71.24 -2.78 -15.29
N ARG A 8 -70.73 -1.77 -14.54
CA ARG A 8 -70.19 -1.71 -13.13
C ARG A 8 -69.22 -2.77 -12.60
N CYS A 9 -68.38 -2.55 -11.57
CA CYS A 9 -67.66 -1.44 -10.91
C CYS A 9 -67.04 -2.04 -9.63
N SER A 10 -65.91 -1.46 -9.19
CA SER A 10 -65.38 -1.40 -7.82
C SER A 10 -64.73 -2.62 -7.18
N PHE A 11 -63.48 -2.42 -6.73
CA PHE A 11 -62.97 -3.03 -5.51
C PHE A 11 -62.13 -1.98 -4.77
N GLU A 12 -62.50 -1.72 -3.52
CA GLU A 12 -61.93 -0.75 -2.57
C GLU A 12 -61.28 -1.51 -1.40
N SER A 13 -60.48 -0.79 -0.61
CA SER A 13 -59.91 -1.13 0.71
C SER A 13 -58.81 -2.21 0.71
N GLY A 14 -57.70 -2.07 1.43
CA GLY A 14 -57.48 -1.41 2.71
C GLY A 14 -57.13 -2.50 3.74
N GLY A 15 -56.00 -2.36 4.44
CA GLY A 15 -55.57 -3.26 5.52
C GLY A 15 -54.16 -2.86 5.93
N GLU A 16 -53.97 -2.03 6.94
CA GLU A 16 -54.13 -2.23 8.39
C GLU A 16 -52.98 -3.03 9.04
N ASP A 17 -52.38 -2.28 9.96
CA ASP A 17 -51.37 -2.56 10.95
C ASP A 17 -51.74 -3.69 11.96
N VAL A 18 -50.72 -4.50 12.28
CA VAL A 18 -50.18 -4.66 13.66
C VAL A 18 -50.65 -5.81 14.61
N TRP A 19 -49.61 -6.45 15.20
CA TRP A 19 -49.40 -7.30 16.41
C TRP A 19 -50.28 -8.54 16.67
N TRP A 20 -49.63 -9.70 16.92
CA TRP A 20 -49.72 -10.51 18.17
C TRP A 20 -48.50 -11.44 18.32
N LEU A 21 -48.25 -11.80 19.58
CA LEU A 21 -47.07 -12.38 20.24
C LEU A 21 -46.77 -13.86 19.89
N PRO A 22 -45.55 -14.38 20.16
CA PRO A 22 -45.31 -15.82 20.28
C PRO A 22 -45.57 -16.33 21.72
N GLU A 23 -46.31 -17.44 21.81
CA GLU A 23 -46.55 -18.24 23.03
C GLU A 23 -45.34 -19.09 23.41
N ASP A 24 -45.02 -19.04 24.71
CA ASP A 24 -44.67 -20.11 25.66
C ASP A 24 -43.66 -21.20 25.25
N GLU A 25 -42.47 -21.26 25.86
CA GLU A 25 -42.16 -21.68 27.25
C GLU A 25 -41.96 -23.19 27.34
N GLU A 26 -40.68 -23.60 27.38
CA GLU A 26 -40.29 -24.94 27.86
C GLU A 26 -39.09 -24.79 28.80
N GLN A 27 -39.37 -24.75 30.11
CA GLN A 27 -38.36 -24.81 31.18
C GLN A 27 -37.62 -26.16 31.17
N LYS A 28 -36.31 -26.10 31.44
CA LYS A 28 -35.47 -27.24 31.81
C LYS A 28 -34.69 -26.88 33.10
N PRO A 29 -34.47 -27.85 34.03
CA PRO A 29 -34.53 -27.55 35.46
C PRO A 29 -33.24 -26.95 36.03
N VAL A 30 -33.46 -26.15 37.07
CA VAL A 30 -32.46 -25.60 37.98
C VAL A 30 -31.85 -26.75 38.81
N ALA A 31 -30.55 -27.00 38.62
CA ALA A 31 -29.75 -27.77 39.57
C ALA A 31 -29.05 -26.78 40.51
N ALA A 32 -29.35 -26.88 41.80
CA ALA A 32 -28.66 -26.12 42.85
C ALA A 32 -27.20 -26.60 42.99
N PRO A 33 -26.24 -25.72 43.32
CA PRO A 33 -24.89 -26.15 43.63
C PRO A 33 -24.85 -26.71 45.06
N LEU A 34 -24.42 -27.97 45.17
CA LEU A 34 -23.92 -28.53 46.42
C LEU A 34 -22.54 -27.93 46.70
N LEU A 35 -22.43 -27.26 47.84
CA LEU A 35 -21.14 -26.83 48.41
C LEU A 35 -20.28 -28.07 48.67
N SER A 36 -19.16 -28.21 47.96
CA SER A 36 -18.03 -29.01 48.42
C SER A 36 -16.77 -28.16 48.37
N GLU A 37 -16.23 -27.88 49.55
CA GLU A 37 -14.94 -27.25 49.76
C GLU A 37 -13.82 -28.09 49.10
N THR A 38 -13.30 -27.62 47.96
CA THR A 38 -11.93 -27.92 47.52
C THR A 38 -11.44 -26.70 46.76
N GLY A 39 -10.24 -26.23 47.11
CA GLY A 39 -9.77 -24.88 46.83
C GLY A 39 -9.87 -24.44 45.36
N ASP A 40 -10.49 -23.28 45.16
CA ASP A 40 -10.37 -22.48 43.96
C ASP A 40 -8.90 -22.14 43.73
N ALA A 41 -8.23 -22.95 42.90
CA ALA A 41 -7.12 -22.46 42.14
C ALA A 41 -7.70 -21.42 41.17
N LEU A 42 -7.46 -20.14 41.44
CA LEU A 42 -7.69 -19.07 40.48
C LEU A 42 -6.89 -19.44 39.22
N VAL A 43 -7.55 -20.04 38.22
CA VAL A 43 -6.95 -20.22 36.90
C VAL A 43 -6.78 -18.81 36.36
N ARG A 44 -5.59 -18.24 36.57
CA ARG A 44 -5.17 -17.03 35.86
C ARG A 44 -5.32 -17.38 34.40
N VAL A 45 -6.29 -16.76 33.72
CA VAL A 45 -6.36 -16.78 32.27
C VAL A 45 -5.10 -16.05 31.80
N VAL A 46 -4.07 -16.82 31.49
CA VAL A 46 -2.85 -16.33 30.88
C VAL A 46 -3.26 -15.85 29.48
N GLY A 47 -3.28 -14.54 29.26
CA GLY A 47 -3.46 -13.99 27.91
C GLY A 47 -2.38 -14.53 26.97
N ALA A 48 -2.74 -14.94 25.76
CA ALA A 48 -1.75 -15.34 24.77
C ALA A 48 -0.89 -14.13 24.34
N ILE A 49 0.32 -14.40 23.84
CA ILE A 49 1.12 -13.36 23.18
C ILE A 49 0.32 -12.77 22.01
N GLU A 50 0.35 -11.44 21.88
CA GLU A 50 -0.50 -10.71 20.93
C GLU A 50 0.26 -9.52 20.37
N ILE A 51 0.31 -9.39 19.05
CA ILE A 51 0.84 -8.23 18.34
C ILE A 51 -0.21 -7.12 18.38
N THR A 52 0.11 -6.03 19.06
CA THR A 52 -0.80 -4.90 19.25
C THR A 52 -0.63 -3.84 18.16
N LYS A 53 0.56 -3.74 17.56
CA LYS A 53 0.85 -2.78 16.48
C LYS A 53 2.03 -3.22 15.63
N LEU A 54 1.87 -3.11 14.32
CA LEU A 54 2.93 -3.28 13.34
C LEU A 54 3.19 -1.95 12.62
N THR A 55 4.44 -1.48 12.63
CA THR A 55 4.88 -0.31 11.86
C THR A 55 5.77 -0.79 10.72
N VAL A 56 5.35 -0.54 9.49
CA VAL A 56 6.16 -0.73 8.28
C VAL A 56 5.95 0.51 7.40
N PRO A 57 7.00 1.15 6.87
CA PRO A 57 6.84 2.33 6.03
C PRO A 57 6.08 1.95 4.77
N ARG A 58 5.05 2.72 4.42
CA ARG A 58 4.26 2.43 3.21
C ARG A 58 5.07 2.66 1.93
N VAL A 59 5.89 3.71 1.93
CA VAL A 59 6.64 4.17 0.76
C VAL A 59 8.03 4.63 1.20
N VAL A 60 9.06 4.15 0.52
CA VAL A 60 10.47 4.53 0.71
C VAL A 60 11.10 4.81 -0.64
N GLU A 61 11.98 5.80 -0.70
CA GLU A 61 12.77 6.07 -1.89
C GLU A 61 14.03 5.18 -1.91
N SER A 62 14.25 4.47 -3.01
CA SER A 62 15.38 3.55 -3.18
C SER A 62 16.71 4.26 -2.98
N GLY A 63 17.59 3.70 -2.16
CA GLY A 63 18.92 4.23 -1.89
C GLY A 63 18.97 5.43 -0.93
N ARG A 64 17.81 5.95 -0.49
CA ARG A 64 17.75 6.97 0.57
C ARG A 64 18.28 6.37 1.88
N GLN A 65 19.10 7.14 2.59
CA GLN A 65 19.59 6.71 3.90
C GLN A 65 18.49 6.83 4.96
N GLY A 66 18.41 5.81 5.82
CA GLY A 66 17.44 5.67 6.89
C GLY A 66 17.79 6.47 8.16
N PRO A 67 17.21 6.11 9.32
CA PRO A 67 16.55 4.84 9.60
C PRO A 67 15.11 4.76 9.07
N PHE A 68 14.71 3.57 8.60
CA PHE A 68 13.32 3.23 8.30
C PHE A 68 12.84 2.14 9.26
N GLU A 69 11.85 2.45 10.08
CA GLU A 69 11.40 1.59 11.19
C GLU A 69 10.51 0.44 10.73
N LEU A 70 10.87 -0.77 11.15
CA LEU A 70 10.10 -1.99 11.12
C LEU A 70 9.81 -2.37 12.58
N ASP A 71 8.80 -1.75 13.18
CA ASP A 71 8.45 -2.00 14.58
C ASP A 71 7.39 -3.08 14.70
N CYS A 72 7.60 -3.98 15.66
CA CYS A 72 6.60 -4.97 16.06
C CYS A 72 6.34 -4.85 17.55
N GLN A 73 5.17 -4.28 17.89
CA GLN A 73 4.71 -4.11 19.27
C GLN A 73 3.85 -5.29 19.66
N TYR A 74 4.13 -5.89 20.81
CA TYR A 74 3.39 -7.03 21.31
C TYR A 74 3.27 -6.99 22.83
N ARG A 75 2.21 -7.63 23.30
CA ARG A 75 1.95 -7.87 24.71
C ARG A 75 2.29 -9.33 25.03
N CYS A 76 3.01 -9.53 26.13
CA CYS A 76 3.37 -10.83 26.69
C CYS A 76 3.08 -10.82 28.20
N ASN A 77 3.01 -12.00 28.80
CA ASN A 77 2.80 -12.18 30.22
C ASN A 77 4.07 -12.64 30.93
N GLU A 78 4.07 -12.59 32.27
CA GLU A 78 5.16 -13.09 33.11
C GLU A 78 5.47 -14.58 32.91
N SER A 79 4.51 -15.37 32.41
CA SER A 79 4.69 -16.80 32.11
C SER A 79 5.29 -17.05 30.72
N ASP A 80 5.36 -16.05 29.86
CA ASP A 80 5.95 -16.17 28.53
C ASP A 80 7.47 -16.22 28.66
N SER A 81 8.03 -17.39 28.38
CA SER A 81 9.48 -17.63 28.33
C SER A 81 9.89 -18.04 26.92
N LYS A 82 11.19 -17.94 26.61
CA LYS A 82 11.77 -18.24 25.28
C LYS A 82 11.16 -17.39 24.18
N LEU A 83 11.12 -16.08 24.41
CA LEU A 83 10.59 -15.12 23.44
C LEU A 83 11.47 -15.08 22.19
N VAL A 84 10.82 -15.22 21.04
CA VAL A 84 11.45 -15.13 19.72
C VAL A 84 10.66 -14.17 18.85
N VAL A 85 11.35 -13.23 18.21
CA VAL A 85 10.77 -12.31 17.22
C VAL A 85 11.41 -12.60 15.86
N LYS A 86 10.59 -12.86 14.84
CA LYS A 86 11.02 -13.15 13.48
C LYS A 86 10.40 -12.19 12.51
N TRP A 87 11.16 -11.79 11.50
CA TRP A 87 10.64 -11.09 10.34
C TRP A 87 10.83 -11.90 9.06
N PHE A 88 9.76 -11.95 8.27
CA PHE A 88 9.71 -12.64 7.00
C PHE A 88 9.38 -11.65 5.88
N PHE A 89 9.89 -11.94 4.69
CA PHE A 89 9.68 -11.13 3.51
C PHE A 89 8.95 -11.95 2.44
N ASN A 90 7.92 -11.36 1.81
CA ASN A 90 7.19 -11.91 0.67
C ASN A 90 6.73 -13.38 0.78
N GLY A 91 6.36 -13.81 1.99
CA GLY A 91 5.87 -15.17 2.23
C GLY A 91 6.96 -16.24 2.20
N GLU A 92 8.24 -15.85 2.24
CA GLU A 92 9.35 -16.77 2.44
C GLU A 92 9.17 -17.56 3.75
N THR A 93 9.56 -18.84 3.73
CA THR A 93 9.46 -19.75 4.88
C THR A 93 10.59 -19.55 5.90
N GLN A 94 11.70 -18.96 5.47
CA GLN A 94 12.82 -18.61 6.34
C GLN A 94 12.74 -17.11 6.70
N PRO A 95 12.95 -16.74 7.96
CA PRO A 95 12.99 -15.34 8.33
C PRO A 95 14.27 -14.70 7.80
N PHE A 96 14.19 -13.43 7.40
CA PHE A 96 15.38 -12.65 7.07
C PHE A 96 16.06 -12.06 8.31
N TYR A 97 15.32 -12.00 9.42
CA TYR A 97 15.77 -11.51 10.70
C TYR A 97 15.12 -12.33 11.83
N GLN A 98 15.91 -12.75 12.80
CA GLN A 98 15.44 -13.46 13.99
C GLN A 98 16.18 -13.00 15.24
N TRP A 99 15.42 -12.58 16.25
CA TRP A 99 15.93 -12.30 17.57
C TRP A 99 15.37 -13.31 18.58
N ILE A 100 16.22 -13.79 19.47
CA ILE A 100 15.86 -14.71 20.57
C ILE A 100 16.32 -14.03 21.86
N ALA A 101 15.44 -13.93 22.85
CA ALA A 101 15.71 -13.19 24.09
C ALA A 101 16.92 -13.71 24.87
N GLU A 102 17.20 -15.01 24.81
CA GLU A 102 18.36 -15.63 25.47
C GLU A 102 19.67 -15.52 24.68
N LEU A 103 19.64 -15.00 23.46
CA LEU A 103 20.82 -14.79 22.64
C LEU A 103 21.27 -13.32 22.68
N GLU A 104 22.58 -13.13 22.59
CA GLU A 104 23.19 -11.79 22.57
C GLU A 104 22.91 -11.10 21.23
N ASP A 105 23.12 -11.82 20.12
CA ASP A 105 23.02 -11.30 18.76
C ASP A 105 21.83 -11.89 17.99
N PRO A 106 21.11 -11.06 17.19
CA PRO A 106 20.12 -11.55 16.25
C PRO A 106 20.78 -12.28 15.07
N VAL A 107 20.06 -13.24 14.50
CA VAL A 107 20.43 -13.92 13.26
C VAL A 107 19.84 -13.17 12.09
N VAL A 108 20.67 -12.79 11.12
CA VAL A 108 20.27 -12.09 9.91
C VAL A 108 20.74 -12.87 8.70
N THR A 109 19.87 -13.05 7.71
CA THR A 109 20.24 -13.70 6.44
C THR A 109 21.22 -12.83 5.66
N ASP A 110 22.31 -13.41 5.15
CA ASP A 110 23.45 -12.72 4.54
C ASP A 110 23.09 -11.54 3.61
N ARG A 111 22.08 -11.71 2.74
CA ARG A 111 21.66 -10.66 1.78
C ARG A 111 21.09 -9.39 2.44
N TYR A 112 20.74 -9.44 3.73
CA TYR A 112 20.12 -8.33 4.46
C TYR A 112 21.05 -7.66 5.49
N VAL A 113 22.25 -8.20 5.69
CA VAL A 113 23.20 -7.72 6.72
C VAL A 113 23.55 -6.24 6.52
N ASP A 114 23.81 -5.82 5.28
CA ASP A 114 24.21 -4.44 4.97
C ASP A 114 23.06 -3.43 4.92
N VAL A 115 21.81 -3.91 4.96
CA VAL A 115 20.61 -3.05 4.87
C VAL A 115 19.85 -2.94 6.18
N ILE A 116 20.23 -3.70 7.20
CA ILE A 116 19.66 -3.67 8.55
C ILE A 116 20.59 -2.91 9.49
N ASP A 117 20.01 -2.05 10.33
CA ASP A 117 20.72 -1.43 11.44
C ASP A 117 20.94 -2.45 12.56
N MET A 118 22.19 -2.83 12.78
CA MET A 118 22.60 -3.78 13.82
C MET A 118 22.94 -3.09 15.15
N ASP A 119 22.82 -1.76 15.25
CA ASP A 119 23.09 -1.03 16.48
C ASP A 119 22.03 -1.31 17.56
N ARG A 120 22.43 -2.15 18.53
CA ARG A 120 21.63 -2.54 19.69
C ARG A 120 21.36 -1.43 20.70
N SER A 121 22.00 -0.26 20.59
CA SER A 121 21.68 0.88 21.49
C SER A 121 20.21 1.30 21.40
N HIS A 122 19.55 0.94 20.30
CA HIS A 122 18.14 1.20 20.01
C HIS A 122 17.23 -0.01 20.19
N ALA A 123 17.80 -1.21 20.36
CA ALA A 123 17.01 -2.39 20.67
C ALA A 123 16.45 -2.26 22.09
N PRO A 124 15.21 -2.71 22.35
CA PRO A 124 14.70 -2.71 23.72
C PRO A 124 15.64 -3.46 24.65
N GLY A 125 15.88 -2.89 25.82
CA GLY A 125 16.46 -3.64 26.94
C GLY A 125 15.64 -4.90 27.20
N GLY A 126 16.32 -5.95 27.68
CA GLY A 126 15.83 -7.32 27.77
C GLY A 126 14.48 -7.50 28.50
N ALA A 127 14.03 -8.75 28.52
CA ALA A 127 12.71 -9.24 28.96
C ALA A 127 12.33 -8.98 30.44
N GLU A 128 12.92 -7.99 31.09
CA GLU A 128 12.58 -7.62 32.46
C GLU A 128 11.31 -6.76 32.46
N ALA A 129 10.20 -7.45 32.74
CA ALA A 129 8.81 -6.98 32.85
C ALA A 129 8.02 -6.90 31.52
N CYS A 130 7.60 -8.08 31.04
CA CYS A 130 6.60 -8.26 29.99
C CYS A 130 5.25 -7.63 30.37
N ASN A 131 5.07 -6.36 30.02
CA ASN A 131 3.76 -5.69 29.96
C ASN A 131 3.44 -5.29 28.51
N MET A 132 4.37 -4.57 27.87
CA MET A 132 4.30 -4.19 26.45
C MET A 132 5.74 -4.00 25.96
N HIS A 133 6.15 -4.73 24.92
CA HIS A 133 7.46 -4.57 24.31
C HIS A 133 7.31 -4.19 22.83
N THR A 134 8.27 -3.43 22.31
CA THR A 134 8.33 -3.06 20.89
C THR A 134 9.66 -3.48 20.34
N TRP A 135 9.72 -4.49 19.47
CA TRP A 135 10.97 -4.80 18.79
C TRP A 135 11.22 -3.78 17.68
N HIS A 136 12.29 -3.00 17.80
CA HIS A 136 12.71 -1.99 16.84
C HIS A 136 13.72 -2.59 15.86
N LEU A 137 13.26 -2.98 14.67
CA LEU A 137 14.14 -3.29 13.54
C LEU A 137 14.21 -2.07 12.63
N ARG A 138 15.37 -1.73 12.08
CA ARG A 138 15.50 -0.58 11.18
C ARG A 138 16.25 -0.96 9.91
N LEU A 139 15.84 -0.35 8.80
CA LEU A 139 16.56 -0.44 7.54
C LEU A 139 17.39 0.83 7.31
N VAL A 140 18.63 0.68 6.84
CA VAL A 140 19.55 1.80 6.62
C VAL A 140 19.56 2.28 5.18
N LYS A 141 19.37 1.40 4.20
CA LYS A 141 19.42 1.76 2.78
C LYS A 141 18.59 0.81 1.91
N PRO A 142 17.25 0.90 1.93
CA PRO A 142 16.39 0.01 1.17
C PRO A 142 16.59 0.15 -0.35
N THR A 143 16.48 -0.98 -1.05
CA THR A 143 16.56 -1.10 -2.51
C THR A 143 15.23 -1.58 -3.09
N ILE A 144 15.02 -1.45 -4.41
CA ILE A 144 13.73 -1.77 -5.06
C ILE A 144 13.26 -3.22 -4.84
N ASP A 145 14.20 -4.17 -4.68
CA ASP A 145 13.93 -5.59 -4.42
C ASP A 145 13.42 -5.85 -2.98
N MET A 146 13.47 -4.84 -2.12
CA MET A 146 12.85 -4.82 -0.79
C MET A 146 11.40 -4.32 -0.83
N SER A 147 10.84 -4.05 -2.01
CA SER A 147 9.40 -3.83 -2.16
C SER A 147 8.64 -5.12 -1.93
N GLY A 148 7.70 -5.13 -1.00
CA GLY A 148 6.98 -6.35 -0.68
C GLY A 148 6.25 -6.32 0.65
N LYS A 149 5.85 -7.52 1.06
CA LYS A 149 5.09 -7.79 2.26
C LYS A 149 6.03 -8.24 3.37
N TYR A 150 6.00 -7.52 4.48
CA TYR A 150 6.77 -7.78 5.69
C TYR A 150 5.84 -8.37 6.73
N ARG A 151 6.23 -9.52 7.30
CA ARG A 151 5.48 -10.21 8.34
C ARG A 151 6.33 -10.34 9.59
N CYS A 152 5.86 -9.78 10.70
CA CYS A 152 6.40 -10.04 12.02
C CYS A 152 5.70 -11.27 12.61
N GLU A 153 6.46 -12.14 13.25
CA GLU A 153 5.96 -13.28 14.03
C GLU A 153 6.62 -13.24 15.39
N VAL A 154 5.80 -13.29 16.45
CA VAL A 154 6.25 -13.31 17.83
C VAL A 154 5.86 -14.66 18.43
N LEU A 155 6.81 -15.34 19.05
CA LEU A 155 6.64 -16.69 19.56
C LEU A 155 7.14 -16.80 21.00
N THR A 156 6.45 -17.60 21.79
CA THR A 156 6.85 -18.07 23.11
C THR A 156 6.76 -19.60 23.12
N LEU A 157 7.11 -20.26 24.23
CA LEU A 157 6.90 -21.72 24.34
C LEU A 157 5.44 -22.16 24.19
N ALA A 158 4.50 -21.29 24.58
CA ALA A 158 3.09 -21.64 24.69
C ALA A 158 2.24 -21.12 23.52
N ASN A 159 2.59 -19.95 22.97
CA ASN A 159 1.75 -19.23 22.02
C ASN A 159 2.59 -18.56 20.92
N GLN A 160 1.92 -18.21 19.82
CA GLN A 160 2.49 -17.40 18.75
C GLN A 160 1.43 -16.45 18.19
N ASP A 161 1.88 -15.32 17.65
CA ASP A 161 1.05 -14.41 16.88
C ASP A 161 1.83 -13.82 15.70
N SER A 162 1.12 -13.36 14.67
CA SER A 162 1.74 -12.81 13.46
C SER A 162 0.92 -11.67 12.84
N ALA A 163 1.61 -10.65 12.35
CA ALA A 163 1.02 -9.50 11.68
C ALA A 163 1.83 -9.13 10.45
N GLU A 164 1.19 -8.52 9.46
CA GLU A 164 1.79 -8.22 8.16
C GLU A 164 1.41 -6.85 7.61
N ALA A 165 2.34 -6.21 6.92
CA ALA A 165 2.15 -4.95 6.23
C ALA A 165 3.06 -4.87 4.99
N SER A 166 2.70 -4.02 4.02
CA SER A 166 3.46 -3.87 2.77
C SER A 166 4.21 -2.55 2.71
N MET A 167 5.41 -2.61 2.11
CA MET A 167 6.26 -1.46 1.79
C MET A 167 6.54 -1.42 0.29
N MET A 168 6.46 -0.22 -0.31
CA MET A 168 6.93 0.03 -1.66
C MET A 168 8.21 0.86 -1.63
N VAL A 169 9.31 0.29 -2.12
CA VAL A 169 10.56 1.01 -2.35
C VAL A 169 10.59 1.48 -3.80
N PHE A 170 10.28 2.76 -4.04
CA PHE A 170 10.21 3.33 -5.40
C PHE A 170 11.55 3.97 -5.78
N ALA A 171 11.90 3.90 -7.06
CA ALA A 171 13.03 4.62 -7.64
C ALA A 171 12.49 5.77 -8.51
N PRO A 172 12.77 7.04 -8.17
CA PRO A 172 12.54 8.14 -9.11
C PRO A 172 13.40 7.91 -10.36
N PRO A 173 12.94 8.38 -11.53
CA PRO A 173 13.70 8.21 -12.75
C PRO A 173 15.08 8.86 -12.65
N SER A 174 16.07 8.17 -13.20
CA SER A 174 17.43 8.71 -13.36
C SER A 174 17.47 9.79 -14.44
N THR A 175 16.64 9.65 -15.47
CA THR A 175 16.45 10.68 -16.50
C THR A 175 14.98 10.94 -16.76
N PHE A 176 14.64 12.22 -16.91
CA PHE A 176 13.33 12.67 -17.36
C PHE A 176 13.57 13.75 -18.41
N HIS A 177 13.26 13.44 -19.67
CA HIS A 177 13.48 14.34 -20.80
C HIS A 177 12.19 14.58 -21.56
N PHE A 178 11.97 15.83 -21.95
CA PHE A 178 10.89 16.20 -22.83
C PHE A 178 11.40 17.21 -23.87
N ASN A 179 11.38 16.82 -25.14
CA ASN A 179 11.87 17.62 -26.25
C ASN A 179 11.03 17.38 -27.51
N TYR A 180 11.42 18.01 -28.61
CA TYR A 180 10.81 17.79 -29.92
C TYR A 180 11.85 17.81 -31.03
N THR A 181 11.49 17.19 -32.14
CA THR A 181 12.21 17.30 -33.42
C THR A 181 11.25 17.80 -34.49
N LYS A 182 11.70 18.74 -35.34
CA LYS A 182 10.95 19.14 -36.53
C LYS A 182 11.21 18.13 -37.64
N SER A 183 10.17 17.43 -38.05
CA SER A 183 10.21 16.44 -39.13
C SER A 183 9.98 17.08 -40.50
N SER A 184 9.29 18.22 -40.53
CA SER A 184 9.19 19.15 -41.66
C SER A 184 8.92 20.57 -41.14
N SER A 185 8.73 21.54 -42.04
CA SER A 185 8.32 22.91 -41.69
C SER A 185 6.92 23.02 -41.07
N GLU A 186 6.10 21.97 -41.15
CA GLU A 186 4.71 21.98 -40.69
C GLU A 186 4.42 20.90 -39.64
N ARG A 187 5.45 20.13 -39.24
CA ARG A 187 5.27 18.93 -38.42
C ARG A 187 6.42 18.75 -37.44
N ALA A 188 6.08 18.68 -36.16
CA ALA A 188 7.01 18.30 -35.11
C ALA A 188 6.60 16.97 -34.45
N THR A 189 7.61 16.25 -33.97
CA THR A 189 7.45 15.05 -33.16
C THR A 189 7.91 15.37 -31.75
N LEU A 190 6.97 15.39 -30.82
CA LEU A 190 7.24 15.49 -29.39
C LEU A 190 7.77 14.13 -28.91
N PHE A 191 8.80 14.16 -28.07
CA PHE A 191 9.40 12.97 -27.46
C PHE A 191 9.59 13.20 -25.97
N CYS A 192 8.95 12.35 -25.16
CA CYS A 192 9.11 12.33 -23.72
C CYS A 192 9.64 10.99 -23.25
N GLU A 193 10.65 11.00 -22.42
CA GLU A 193 11.30 9.81 -21.90
C GLU A 193 11.50 9.89 -20.39
N VAL A 194 11.21 8.78 -19.73
CA VAL A 194 11.43 8.55 -18.30
C VAL A 194 12.20 7.23 -18.19
N ASP A 195 13.47 7.29 -17.77
CA ASP A 195 14.35 6.13 -17.68
C ASP A 195 14.82 5.89 -16.24
N GLY A 196 15.08 4.62 -15.90
CA GLY A 196 15.56 4.20 -14.59
C GLY A 196 14.51 4.35 -13.48
N ALA A 197 13.22 4.20 -13.79
CA ALA A 197 12.12 4.37 -12.84
C ALA A 197 11.61 3.04 -12.25
N PHE A 198 11.14 3.06 -11.01
CA PHE A 198 10.37 1.94 -10.42
C PHE A 198 9.33 2.47 -9.44
N PRO A 199 8.06 2.00 -9.45
CA PRO A 199 7.47 0.99 -10.35
C PRO A 199 7.33 1.53 -11.79
N MET A 200 6.59 0.81 -12.64
CA MET A 200 6.34 1.24 -14.03
C MET A 200 5.67 2.64 -14.06
N PRO A 201 6.29 3.67 -14.65
CA PRO A 201 5.70 5.01 -14.71
C PRO A 201 4.55 5.07 -15.71
N HIS A 202 3.47 5.77 -15.35
CA HIS A 202 2.41 6.13 -16.27
C HIS A 202 2.66 7.50 -16.89
N LEU A 203 2.90 7.54 -18.20
CA LEU A 203 3.11 8.80 -18.94
C LEU A 203 1.82 9.39 -19.47
N LYS A 204 1.75 10.73 -19.46
CA LYS A 204 0.71 11.52 -20.15
C LYS A 204 1.30 12.79 -20.74
N MET A 205 0.84 13.15 -21.94
CA MET A 205 1.18 14.41 -22.61
C MET A 205 -0.05 15.30 -22.67
N TYR A 206 0.16 16.60 -22.48
CA TYR A 206 -0.89 17.61 -22.55
C TYR A 206 -0.43 18.82 -23.35
N ARG A 207 -1.39 19.56 -23.92
CA ARG A 207 -1.23 20.92 -24.42
C ARG A 207 -1.96 21.86 -23.47
N LEU A 208 -1.28 22.91 -23.00
CA LEU A 208 -1.93 23.97 -22.23
C LEU A 208 -2.78 24.83 -23.15
N LEU A 209 -3.98 25.20 -22.69
CA LEU A 209 -4.86 26.10 -23.43
C LEU A 209 -4.55 27.55 -23.05
N PRO A 210 -4.60 28.51 -23.99
CA PRO A 210 -4.19 29.90 -23.73
C PRO A 210 -5.02 30.63 -22.66
N ASP A 211 -6.30 30.25 -22.51
CA ASP A 211 -7.28 31.04 -21.76
C ASP A 211 -7.29 30.77 -20.24
N THR A 212 -6.66 29.70 -19.76
CA THR A 212 -6.50 29.44 -18.31
C THR A 212 -5.21 28.66 -18.02
N ASP A 213 -4.52 29.00 -16.93
CA ASP A 213 -3.26 28.32 -16.53
C ASP A 213 -3.46 26.83 -16.15
N ASP A 214 -4.71 26.41 -15.89
CA ASP A 214 -5.04 25.06 -15.43
C ASP A 214 -5.68 24.16 -16.50
N ASP A 215 -6.27 24.73 -17.56
CA ASP A 215 -6.90 23.93 -18.60
C ASP A 215 -5.84 23.32 -19.52
N LYS A 216 -5.93 22.00 -19.65
CA LYS A 216 -5.01 21.20 -20.45
C LYS A 216 -5.77 20.16 -21.25
N ALA A 217 -5.47 20.08 -22.54
CA ALA A 217 -5.98 19.06 -23.43
C ALA A 217 -4.98 17.89 -23.47
N GLU A 218 -5.42 16.67 -23.14
CA GLU A 218 -4.59 15.47 -23.29
C GLU A 218 -4.36 15.19 -24.78
N LEU A 219 -3.11 14.95 -25.17
CA LEU A 219 -2.79 14.62 -26.55
C LEU A 219 -3.29 13.20 -26.86
N VAL A 220 -4.06 13.07 -27.93
CA VAL A 220 -4.55 11.78 -28.43
C VAL A 220 -3.59 11.20 -29.46
N ASN A 221 -3.61 9.88 -29.68
CA ASN A 221 -2.75 9.15 -30.63
C ASN A 221 -1.25 9.20 -30.30
N VAL A 222 -0.91 9.09 -29.01
CA VAL A 222 0.46 8.92 -28.56
C VAL A 222 0.93 7.48 -28.77
N GLN A 223 2.19 7.29 -29.18
CA GLN A 223 2.84 5.98 -29.20
C GLN A 223 3.66 5.84 -27.91
N LEU A 224 3.39 4.79 -27.13
CA LEU A 224 4.09 4.50 -25.89
C LEU A 224 4.97 3.26 -26.08
N THR A 225 6.26 3.39 -25.79
CA THR A 225 7.22 2.29 -25.75
C THR A 225 7.70 2.10 -24.32
N THR A 226 7.79 0.85 -23.88
CA THR A 226 8.13 0.52 -22.50
C THR A 226 9.13 -0.62 -22.49
N GLU A 227 10.22 -0.45 -21.73
CA GLU A 227 11.27 -1.44 -21.59
C GLU A 227 11.57 -1.65 -20.12
N ARG A 228 12.04 -2.85 -19.77
CA ARG A 228 12.49 -3.17 -18.42
C ARG A 228 13.90 -3.72 -18.47
N ARG A 229 14.81 -3.10 -17.71
CA ARG A 229 16.21 -3.49 -17.62
C ARG A 229 16.67 -3.42 -16.18
N ASP A 230 17.28 -4.50 -15.69
CA ASP A 230 17.82 -4.57 -14.33
C ASP A 230 16.80 -4.20 -13.23
N GLY A 231 15.54 -4.59 -13.44
CA GLY A 231 14.43 -4.31 -12.52
C GLY A 231 13.78 -2.93 -12.69
N LEU A 232 14.47 -1.96 -13.31
CA LEU A 232 13.98 -0.61 -13.58
C LEU A 232 13.27 -0.52 -14.94
N TYR A 233 12.42 0.49 -15.08
CA TYR A 233 11.62 0.75 -16.26
C TYR A 233 12.10 1.99 -17.01
N ARG A 234 12.08 1.86 -18.34
CA ARG A 234 12.12 2.97 -19.29
C ARG A 234 10.76 3.08 -19.95
N ALA A 235 10.18 4.27 -19.94
CA ALA A 235 8.97 4.59 -20.68
C ALA A 235 9.25 5.79 -21.58
N ALA A 236 8.96 5.64 -22.87
CA ALA A 236 9.10 6.69 -23.85
C ALA A 236 7.79 6.88 -24.59
N MET A 237 7.39 8.13 -24.80
CA MET A 237 6.15 8.48 -25.47
C MET A 237 6.43 9.49 -26.57
N THR A 238 5.91 9.21 -27.77
CA THR A 238 6.00 10.12 -28.91
C THR A 238 4.62 10.57 -29.36
N SER A 239 4.52 11.85 -29.74
CA SER A 239 3.31 12.41 -30.32
C SER A 239 3.67 13.30 -31.51
N GLU A 240 2.92 13.18 -32.59
CA GLU A 240 3.08 14.03 -33.75
C GLU A 240 2.11 15.21 -33.66
N VAL A 241 2.63 16.41 -33.87
CA VAL A 241 1.87 17.66 -33.87
C VAL A 241 2.03 18.37 -35.21
N LEU A 242 0.90 18.86 -35.73
CA LEU A 242 0.83 19.63 -36.97
C LEU A 242 0.73 21.11 -36.62
N ASP A 243 1.55 21.95 -37.25
CA ASP A 243 1.57 23.39 -37.01
C ASP A 243 0.20 24.01 -37.28
N ALA A 244 -0.49 23.58 -38.34
CA ALA A 244 -1.85 24.01 -38.68
C ALA A 244 -2.92 23.72 -37.59
N SER A 245 -2.63 22.82 -36.65
CA SER A 245 -3.53 22.49 -35.53
C SER A 245 -3.29 23.33 -34.27
N LEU A 246 -2.25 24.18 -34.31
CA LEU A 246 -1.82 25.03 -33.21
C LEU A 246 -2.15 26.50 -33.51
N PRO A 247 -2.29 27.34 -32.47
CA PRO A 247 -2.40 28.79 -32.64
C PRO A 247 -1.20 29.29 -33.47
N GLN A 248 -1.48 30.01 -34.56
CA GLN A 248 -0.44 30.59 -35.40
C GLN A 248 0.14 31.84 -34.73
N ASP A 249 1.43 32.09 -34.91
CA ASP A 249 2.15 33.25 -34.38
C ASP A 249 2.16 33.37 -32.84
N GLU A 250 1.86 32.28 -32.13
CA GLU A 250 1.86 32.21 -30.67
C GLU A 250 2.65 31.00 -30.15
N GLU A 251 3.19 31.13 -28.93
CA GLU A 251 3.83 30.03 -28.22
C GLU A 251 2.80 28.99 -27.76
N THR A 252 3.00 27.73 -28.14
CA THR A 252 2.24 26.61 -27.58
C THR A 252 3.07 25.93 -26.50
N VAL A 253 2.48 25.71 -25.32
CA VAL A 253 3.14 24.97 -24.24
C VAL A 253 2.60 23.54 -24.15
N PHE A 254 3.50 22.57 -24.27
CA PHE A 254 3.23 21.18 -24.00
C PHE A 254 3.72 20.77 -22.61
N LEU A 255 3.08 19.76 -22.04
CA LEU A 255 3.48 19.11 -20.81
C LEU A 255 3.69 17.63 -21.06
N CYS A 256 4.75 17.05 -20.51
CA CYS A 256 4.81 15.63 -20.27
C CYS A 256 4.82 15.37 -18.77
N SER A 257 4.06 14.39 -18.32
CA SER A 257 4.01 14.00 -16.91
C SER A 257 4.20 12.50 -16.76
N TYR A 258 4.78 12.10 -15.63
CA TYR A 258 4.80 10.71 -15.20
C TYR A 258 4.19 10.58 -13.80
N THR A 259 3.56 9.44 -13.56
CA THR A 259 2.90 9.12 -12.28
C THR A 259 3.17 7.68 -11.86
N PHE A 260 3.46 7.48 -10.57
CA PHE A 260 3.37 6.18 -9.90
C PHE A 260 2.06 6.15 -9.12
N LYS A 261 1.07 5.43 -9.64
CA LYS A 261 -0.31 5.47 -9.12
C LYS A 261 -0.41 4.90 -7.72
N GLU A 262 0.37 3.86 -7.46
CA GLU A 262 0.41 3.09 -6.21
C GLU A 262 0.80 3.98 -5.02
N ILE A 263 1.65 4.97 -5.26
CA ILE A 263 2.18 5.87 -4.23
C ILE A 263 1.75 7.33 -4.40
N LYS A 264 0.86 7.61 -5.36
CA LYS A 264 0.36 8.96 -5.68
C LYS A 264 1.49 9.97 -5.94
N TYR A 265 2.61 9.51 -6.50
CA TYR A 265 3.74 10.34 -6.85
C TYR A 265 3.61 10.82 -8.30
N HIS A 266 3.74 12.13 -8.54
CA HIS A 266 3.61 12.72 -9.86
C HIS A 266 4.65 13.83 -10.10
N ARG A 267 5.14 13.94 -11.33
CA ARG A 267 6.03 15.01 -11.80
C ARG A 267 5.73 15.33 -13.26
N PHE A 268 6.14 16.51 -13.71
CA PHE A 268 5.97 16.94 -15.09
C PHE A 268 7.12 17.84 -15.57
N GLN A 269 7.27 17.95 -16.88
CA GLN A 269 8.13 18.88 -17.59
C GLN A 269 7.30 19.69 -18.59
N ARG A 270 7.74 20.92 -18.86
CA ARG A 270 7.12 21.84 -19.83
C ARG A 270 8.04 21.98 -21.03
N LEU A 271 7.43 22.13 -22.20
CA LEU A 271 8.13 22.39 -23.45
C LEU A 271 7.37 23.49 -24.21
N VAL A 272 8.09 24.53 -24.61
CA VAL A 272 7.55 25.61 -25.43
C VAL A 272 7.83 25.31 -26.90
N TYR A 273 6.84 25.50 -27.76
CA TYR A 273 6.92 25.26 -29.20
C TYR A 273 6.28 26.42 -29.97
N VAL A 274 6.98 26.92 -31.00
CA VAL A 274 6.48 27.95 -31.89
C VAL A 274 6.27 27.36 -33.29
N PRO A 275 5.03 27.35 -33.80
CA PRO A 275 4.74 26.95 -35.17
C PRO A 275 5.44 27.85 -36.19
N GLY A 276 5.94 27.28 -37.29
CA GLY A 276 6.53 28.03 -38.41
C GLY A 276 7.96 28.56 -38.22
N GLU A 277 8.58 28.38 -37.04
CA GLU A 277 9.99 28.75 -36.81
C GLU A 277 11.01 27.80 -37.46
#